data_AF-A0A8T7CX04-F1
#
_entry.id   AF-A0A8T7CX04-F1
#
_cell.length_a   1.000
_cell.length_b   1.000
_cell.length_c   1.000
_cell.angle_alpha   90.00
_cell.angle_beta   90.00
_cell.angle_gamma   90.00
#
_symmetry.space_group_name_H-M   'P 1'
#
loop_
_entity.id
_entity.type
_entity.pdbx_description
1 polymer ?
#
loop_
_entity_poly.entity_id
_entity_poly.type
_entity_poly.pdbx_seq_one_letter_code
_entity_poly.pdbx_strand_id
1 'polypeptide(L)'
;MQSKQPLNVVLYWHMHQPDYRDLRNGEYHLPWTYLHTIKDYVDMVAHLENNEQARAVVNFAPILLEQIDDYAQQLEGYLHHGKALRDPLLLALADPVLYLDPDERLRLIKTCLRANRQRLIERFEV
;
A
#
# COMPACT_ATOMS: atom_id res chain seq x y z
N MET A 1 44.32 -19.89 -13.45
CA MET A 1 43.46 -18.91 -12.75
C MET A 1 42.47 -19.72 -11.92
N GLN A 2 42.51 -19.59 -10.60
CA GLN A 2 41.58 -20.32 -9.73
C GLN A 2 40.17 -19.76 -9.98
N SER A 3 39.25 -20.59 -10.48
CA SER A 3 37.86 -20.19 -10.66
C SER A 3 37.30 -19.87 -9.27
N LYS A 4 37.05 -18.59 -9.02
CA LYS A 4 36.36 -18.17 -7.79
C LYS A 4 34.97 -18.79 -7.84
N GLN A 5 34.68 -19.65 -6.86
CA GLN A 5 33.34 -20.21 -6.69
C GLN A 5 32.35 -19.04 -6.52
N PRO A 6 31.22 -19.04 -7.22
CA PRO A 6 30.22 -18.00 -7.09
C PRO A 6 29.64 -17.99 -5.67
N LEU A 7 29.32 -16.79 -5.16
CA LEU A 7 28.63 -16.65 -3.87
C LEU A 7 27.16 -17.02 -4.04
N ASN A 8 26.66 -17.90 -3.17
CA ASN A 8 25.23 -18.18 -3.10
C ASN A 8 24.51 -16.99 -2.45
N VAL A 9 23.56 -16.39 -3.18
CA VAL A 9 22.77 -15.24 -2.73
C VAL A 9 21.30 -15.62 -2.71
N VAL A 10 20.59 -15.23 -1.64
CA VAL A 10 19.13 -15.33 -1.55
C VAL A 10 18.58 -13.92 -1.37
N LEU A 11 17.71 -13.51 -2.30
CA LEU A 11 16.90 -12.31 -2.14
C LEU A 11 15.64 -12.68 -1.38
N TYR A 12 15.41 -12.05 -0.23
CA TYR A 12 14.23 -12.26 0.61
C TYR A 12 13.45 -10.97 0.77
N TRP A 13 12.18 -10.98 0.38
CA TRP A 13 11.27 -9.86 0.52
C TRP A 13 10.22 -10.18 1.58
N HIS A 14 10.23 -9.38 2.64
CA HIS A 14 9.23 -9.42 3.69
C HIS A 14 8.22 -8.30 3.48
N MET A 15 7.00 -8.69 3.11
CA MET A 15 5.91 -7.77 2.81
C MET A 15 5.02 -7.68 4.05
N HIS A 16 5.01 -6.51 4.68
CA HIS A 16 4.23 -6.28 5.89
C HIS A 16 3.64 -4.87 5.90
N GLN A 17 2.40 -4.80 6.39
CA GLN A 17 1.75 -3.58 6.86
C GLN A 17 1.06 -3.89 8.19
N PRO A 18 1.02 -2.92 9.13
CA PRO A 18 0.10 -2.96 10.26
C PRO A 18 -1.36 -3.15 9.82
N ASP A 19 -2.24 -3.58 10.73
CA ASP A 19 -3.67 -3.47 10.48
C ASP A 19 -4.09 -2.01 10.59
N TYR A 20 -4.51 -1.43 9.46
CA TYR A 20 -4.98 -0.05 9.42
C TYR A 20 -6.49 0.08 9.60
N ARG A 21 -7.21 -1.05 9.73
CA ARG A 21 -8.65 -1.06 9.98
C ARG A 21 -8.93 -0.80 11.45
N ASP A 22 -9.96 -0.01 11.70
CA ASP A 22 -10.59 0.08 13.02
C ASP A 22 -11.33 -1.25 13.30
N LEU A 23 -11.01 -1.88 14.42
CA LEU A 23 -11.58 -3.20 14.78
C LEU A 23 -13.09 -3.18 15.08
N ARG A 24 -13.69 -1.99 15.27
CA ARG A 24 -15.11 -1.82 15.61
C ARG A 24 -15.97 -1.60 14.37
N ASN A 25 -15.52 -0.74 13.46
CA ASN A 25 -16.32 -0.35 12.29
C ASN A 25 -15.69 -0.76 10.94
N GLY A 26 -14.44 -1.23 10.92
CA GLY A 26 -13.71 -1.63 9.72
C GLY A 26 -13.29 -0.48 8.82
N GLU A 27 -13.35 0.77 9.29
CA GLU A 27 -12.88 1.96 8.58
C GLU A 27 -11.34 1.97 8.55
N TYR A 28 -10.75 2.35 7.43
CA TYR A 28 -9.30 2.46 7.33
C TYR A 28 -8.83 3.82 7.87
N HIS A 29 -7.91 3.79 8.84
CA HIS A 29 -7.30 5.00 9.37
C HIS A 29 -6.20 5.57 8.46
N LEU A 30 -5.57 4.70 7.67
CA LEU A 30 -4.50 5.04 6.75
C LEU A 30 -4.62 4.19 5.48
N PRO A 31 -4.43 4.80 4.29
CA PRO A 31 -4.59 4.12 2.99
C PRO A 31 -3.36 3.31 2.59
N TRP A 32 -2.46 3.01 3.52
CA TRP A 32 -1.13 2.51 3.18
C TRP A 32 -1.14 1.11 2.58
N THR A 33 -2.02 0.21 3.04
CA THR A 33 -2.14 -1.10 2.39
C THR A 33 -2.54 -0.94 0.92
N TYR A 34 -3.53 -0.08 0.61
CA TYR A 34 -3.92 0.21 -0.77
C TYR A 34 -2.77 0.82 -1.57
N LEU A 35 -2.17 1.91 -1.07
CA LEU A 35 -1.12 2.64 -1.79
C LEU A 35 0.13 1.80 -2.05
N HIS A 36 0.58 1.02 -1.07
CA HIS A 36 1.71 0.12 -1.26
C HIS A 36 1.37 -1.06 -2.19
N THR A 37 0.13 -1.52 -2.19
CA THR A 37 -0.30 -2.59 -3.10
C THR A 37 -0.23 -2.13 -4.55
N ILE A 38 -0.81 -0.98 -4.89
CA ILE A 38 -0.88 -0.50 -6.28
C ILE A 38 0.46 0.06 -6.80
N LYS A 39 1.41 0.33 -5.92
CA LYS A 39 2.73 0.88 -6.26
C LYS A 39 3.82 -0.17 -6.04
N ASP A 40 4.18 -0.40 -4.78
CA ASP A 40 5.40 -1.14 -4.45
C ASP A 40 5.27 -2.65 -4.68
N TYR A 41 4.11 -3.25 -4.38
CA TYR A 41 3.97 -4.72 -4.40
C TYR A 41 3.78 -5.24 -5.82
N VAL A 42 3.04 -4.51 -6.64
CA VAL A 42 2.87 -4.82 -8.07
C VAL A 42 4.20 -4.64 -8.80
N ASP A 43 4.92 -3.53 -8.60
CA ASP A 43 6.20 -3.27 -9.24
C ASP A 43 7.25 -4.34 -8.86
N MET A 44 7.26 -4.76 -7.60
CA MET A 44 8.12 -5.84 -7.10
C MET A 44 7.90 -7.15 -7.88
N VAL A 45 6.64 -7.57 -8.07
CA VAL A 45 6.31 -8.80 -8.80
C VAL A 45 6.64 -8.67 -10.28
N ALA A 46 6.35 -7.50 -10.88
CA ALA A 46 6.65 -7.23 -12.27
C ALA A 46 8.15 -7.38 -12.58
N HIS A 47 9.05 -7.03 -11.66
CA HIS A 47 10.49 -7.27 -11.84
C HIS A 47 10.87 -8.76 -11.88
N LEU A 48 10.18 -9.61 -11.11
CA LEU A 48 10.39 -11.06 -11.17
C LEU A 48 9.83 -11.67 -12.46
N GLU A 49 8.64 -11.24 -12.87
CA GLU A 49 7.98 -11.74 -14.10
C GLU A 49 8.78 -11.37 -15.36
N ASN A 50 9.40 -10.18 -15.39
CA ASN A 50 10.25 -9.74 -16.49
C ASN A 50 11.57 -10.52 -16.62
N ASN A 51 11.90 -11.41 -15.68
CA ASN A 51 13.08 -12.26 -15.77
C ASN A 51 12.78 -13.67 -15.25
N GLU A 52 12.50 -14.60 -16.17
CA GLU A 52 12.18 -16.01 -15.86
C GLU A 52 13.27 -16.75 -15.04
N GLN A 53 14.52 -16.27 -15.09
CA GLN A 53 15.63 -16.83 -14.31
C GLN A 53 15.73 -16.25 -12.89
N ALA A 54 15.01 -15.17 -12.58
CA ALA A 54 15.02 -14.56 -11.26
C ALA A 54 14.55 -15.55 -10.20
N ARG A 55 15.21 -15.52 -9.03
CA ARG A 55 14.86 -16.33 -7.87
C ARG A 55 14.86 -15.44 -6.64
N ALA A 56 13.71 -15.36 -5.98
CA ALA A 56 13.54 -14.64 -4.73
C ALA A 56 12.55 -15.40 -3.84
N VAL A 57 12.67 -15.21 -2.53
CA VAL A 57 11.68 -15.68 -1.56
C VAL A 57 10.82 -14.49 -1.19
N VAL A 58 9.51 -14.61 -1.40
CA VAL A 58 8.55 -13.59 -0.99
C VAL A 58 7.74 -14.12 0.18
N ASN A 59 7.75 -13.38 1.28
CA ASN A 59 6.96 -13.65 2.45
C ASN A 59 5.94 -12.53 2.65
N PHE A 60 4.68 -12.90 2.84
CA PHE A 60 3.62 -11.97 3.18
C PHE A 60 3.17 -12.20 4.62
N ALA A 61 3.09 -11.13 5.40
CA ALA A 61 2.41 -11.19 6.69
C ALA A 61 0.90 -11.48 6.46
N PRO A 62 0.27 -12.40 7.20
CA PRO A 62 -1.15 -12.75 6.98
C PRO A 62 -2.08 -11.53 7.03
N ILE A 63 -1.84 -10.62 7.98
CA ILE A 63 -2.63 -9.39 8.14
C ILE A 63 -2.55 -8.45 6.94
N LEU A 64 -1.46 -8.52 6.17
CA LEU A 64 -1.36 -7.76 4.93
C LEU A 64 -2.29 -8.37 3.87
N LEU A 65 -2.27 -9.69 3.71
CA LEU A 65 -3.13 -10.38 2.74
C LEU A 65 -4.61 -10.18 3.04
N GLU A 66 -5.00 -10.24 4.31
CA GLU A 66 -6.38 -9.96 4.74
C GLU A 66 -6.85 -8.56 4.36
N GLN A 67 -6.00 -7.55 4.52
CA GLN A 67 -6.35 -6.17 4.14
C GLN A 67 -6.37 -5.98 2.62
N ILE A 68 -5.46 -6.63 1.87
CA ILE A 68 -5.50 -6.59 0.39
C ILE A 68 -6.80 -7.21 -0.13
N ASP A 69 -7.18 -8.38 0.39
CA ASP A 69 -8.42 -9.06 0.03
C ASP A 69 -9.64 -8.21 0.39
N ASP A 70 -9.63 -7.60 1.57
CA ASP A 70 -10.67 -6.68 2.01
C ASP A 70 -10.82 -5.45 1.09
N TYR A 71 -9.70 -4.86 0.63
CA TYR A 71 -9.74 -3.81 -0.40
C TYR A 71 -10.31 -4.32 -1.73
N ALA A 72 -9.91 -5.51 -2.18
CA ALA A 72 -10.41 -6.08 -3.42
C ALA A 72 -11.94 -6.28 -3.38
N GLN A 73 -12.46 -6.83 -2.28
CA GLN A 73 -13.91 -7.01 -2.08
C GLN A 73 -14.66 -5.67 -2.00
N GLN A 74 -14.06 -4.65 -1.36
CA GLN A 74 -14.65 -3.31 -1.30
C GLN A 74 -14.73 -2.65 -2.67
N LEU A 75 -13.66 -2.74 -3.47
CA LEU A 75 -13.63 -2.19 -4.82
C LEU A 75 -14.65 -2.88 -5.73
N GLU A 76 -14.74 -4.20 -5.68
CA GLU A 76 -15.78 -4.98 -6.38
C GLU A 76 -17.20 -4.54 -5.97
N GLY A 77 -17.41 -4.37 -4.65
CA GLY A 77 -18.68 -3.88 -4.10
C GLY A 77 -19.03 -2.46 -4.55
N TYR A 78 -18.04 -1.58 -4.61
CA TYR A 78 -18.20 -0.20 -5.04
C TYR A 78 -18.51 -0.11 -6.53
N LEU A 79 -17.68 -0.73 -7.36
CA LEU A 79 -17.73 -0.63 -8.82
C LEU A 79 -18.97 -1.31 -9.42
N HIS A 80 -19.42 -2.43 -8.83
CA HIS A 80 -20.47 -3.25 -9.42
C HIS A 80 -21.79 -3.26 -8.62
N HIS A 81 -21.77 -2.86 -7.36
CA HIS A 81 -22.90 -3.05 -6.45
C HIS A 81 -23.30 -1.80 -5.66
N GLY A 82 -22.68 -0.64 -5.92
CA GLY A 82 -23.01 0.63 -5.25
C GLY A 82 -22.75 0.64 -3.74
N LYS A 83 -21.86 -0.23 -3.24
CA LYS A 83 -21.46 -0.23 -1.83
C LYS A 83 -20.48 0.91 -1.56
N ALA A 84 -20.61 1.58 -0.42
CA ALA A 84 -19.65 2.61 -0.02
C ALA A 84 -18.27 2.00 0.33
N LEU A 85 -17.21 2.73 0.03
CA LEU A 85 -15.84 2.42 0.45
C LEU A 85 -15.63 2.81 1.92
N ARG A 86 -14.81 2.05 2.64
CA ARG A 86 -14.46 2.30 4.05
C ARG A 86 -13.10 2.97 4.24
N ASP A 87 -12.36 3.23 3.16
CA ASP A 87 -11.18 4.10 3.21
C ASP A 87 -11.60 5.54 2.88
N PRO A 88 -11.43 6.50 3.81
CA PRO A 88 -11.86 7.88 3.59
C PRO A 88 -11.14 8.58 2.43
N LEU A 89 -9.88 8.24 2.15
CA LEU A 89 -9.15 8.84 1.02
C LEU A 89 -9.71 8.32 -0.29
N LEU A 90 -9.94 7.01 -0.42
CA LEU A 90 -10.55 6.43 -1.61
C LEU A 90 -11.98 6.91 -1.82
N LEU A 91 -12.78 6.99 -0.74
CA LEU A 91 -14.14 7.51 -0.80
C LEU A 91 -14.14 8.95 -1.34
N ALA A 92 -13.24 9.80 -0.84
CA ALA A 92 -13.12 11.18 -1.31
C ALA A 92 -12.66 11.28 -2.78
N LEU A 93 -11.79 10.40 -3.24
CA LEU A 93 -11.38 10.34 -4.65
C LEU A 93 -12.49 9.86 -5.58
N ALA A 94 -13.43 9.08 -5.05
CA ALA A 94 -14.52 8.50 -5.82
C ALA A 94 -15.77 9.41 -5.88
N ASP A 95 -15.85 10.46 -5.04
CA ASP A 95 -16.93 11.44 -5.05
C ASP A 95 -16.86 12.35 -6.29
N PRO A 96 -17.87 12.32 -7.19
CA PRO A 96 -17.87 13.09 -8.43
C PRO A 96 -18.02 14.60 -8.25
N VAL A 97 -18.53 15.05 -7.10
CA VAL A 97 -18.76 16.48 -6.80
C VAL A 97 -17.73 17.00 -5.80
N LEU A 98 -17.13 16.09 -5.02
CA LEU A 98 -16.17 16.38 -3.96
C LEU A 98 -16.71 17.47 -3.02
N TYR A 99 -17.97 17.30 -2.60
CA TYR A 99 -18.60 18.24 -1.68
C TYR A 99 -18.15 17.91 -0.26
N LEU A 100 -17.02 18.50 0.12
CA LEU A 100 -16.46 18.35 1.44
C LEU A 100 -16.71 19.61 2.25
N ASP A 101 -17.14 19.43 3.50
CA ASP A 101 -17.10 20.53 4.44
C ASP A 101 -15.64 21.00 4.63
N PRO A 102 -15.42 22.26 5.08
CA PRO A 102 -14.07 22.80 5.23
C PRO A 102 -13.15 21.97 6.13
N ASP A 103 -13.68 21.31 7.15
CA ASP A 103 -12.92 20.51 8.11
C ASP A 103 -12.51 19.16 7.50
N GLU A 104 -13.39 18.54 6.73
CA GLU A 104 -13.11 17.32 5.98
C GLU A 104 -12.07 17.52 4.90
N ARG A 105 -12.19 18.61 4.14
CA ARG A 105 -11.17 18.99 3.16
C ARG A 105 -9.82 19.20 3.85
N LEU A 106 -9.79 19.87 5.00
CA LEU A 106 -8.55 20.05 5.76
C LEU A 106 -7.99 18.71 6.28
N ARG A 107 -8.84 17.78 6.73
CA ARG A 107 -8.44 16.43 7.13
C ARG A 107 -7.77 15.68 5.97
N LEU A 108 -8.37 15.66 4.78
CA LEU A 108 -7.78 15.01 3.61
C LEU A 108 -6.45 15.63 3.20
N ILE A 109 -6.36 16.96 3.13
CA ILE A 109 -5.10 17.65 2.83
C ILE A 109 -4.02 17.24 3.83
N LYS A 110 -4.34 17.23 5.13
CA LYS A 110 -3.42 16.79 6.17
C LYS A 110 -2.99 15.33 5.94
N THR A 111 -3.91 14.43 5.60
CA THR A 111 -3.62 13.03 5.29
C THR A 111 -2.65 12.90 4.12
N CYS A 112 -2.86 13.63 3.02
CA CYS A 112 -1.98 13.63 1.85
C CYS A 112 -0.59 14.22 2.13
N LEU A 113 -0.47 15.12 3.12
CA LEU A 113 0.78 15.75 3.53
C LEU A 113 1.43 15.07 4.75
N ARG A 114 0.95 13.88 5.18
CA ARG A 114 1.57 13.12 6.27
C ARG A 114 2.94 12.59 5.85
N ALA A 115 3.96 13.38 6.10
CA ALA A 115 5.35 12.98 6.01
C ALA A 115 6.13 13.46 7.24
N ASN A 116 6.96 12.61 7.82
CA ASN A 116 7.89 13.05 8.84
C ASN A 116 9.01 13.87 8.17
N ARG A 117 8.91 15.20 8.24
CA ARG A 117 9.84 16.12 7.55
C ARG A 117 11.30 15.86 7.90
N GLN A 118 11.63 15.70 9.18
CA GLN A 118 13.00 15.45 9.64
C GLN A 118 13.56 14.12 9.12
N ARG A 119 12.75 13.07 9.08
CA ARG A 119 13.20 11.72 8.70
C ARG A 119 13.08 11.42 7.21
N LEU A 120 12.23 12.13 6.47
CA LEU A 120 11.94 11.84 5.06
C LEU A 120 12.41 12.95 4.10
N ILE A 121 12.35 14.23 4.50
CA ILE A 121 12.64 15.37 3.61
C ILE A 121 14.02 15.93 3.92
N GLU A 122 14.30 16.17 5.20
CA GLU A 122 15.55 16.77 5.69
C GLU A 122 16.52 15.72 6.23
N ARG A 123 16.39 14.47 5.74
CA ARG A 123 17.16 13.34 6.26
C ARG A 123 18.66 13.49 6.04
N PHE A 124 19.05 14.15 4.95
CA PHE A 124 20.43 14.33 4.54
C PHE A 124 20.69 15.82 4.31
N GLU A 125 21.86 16.29 4.74
CA GLU A 125 22.32 17.64 4.41
C GLU A 125 22.56 17.76 2.90
N VAL A 126 22.10 18.86 2.32
CA VAL A 126 22.25 19.21 0.90
C VAL A 126 23.45 20.12 0.72
#